data_AF-A0A928JB89-F1
#
_entry.id   AF-A0A928JB89-F1
#
_cell.length_a   1.000
_cell.length_b   1.000
_cell.length_c   1.000
_cell.angle_alpha   90.00
_cell.angle_beta   90.00
_cell.angle_gamma   90.00
#
_symmetry.space_group_name_H-M   'P 1'
#
loop_
_entity.id
_entity.type
_entity.pdbx_description
1 polymer ?
#
loop_
_entity_poly.entity_id
_entity_poly.type
_entity_poly.pdbx_seq_one_letter_code
_entity_poly.pdbx_strand_id
1 'polypeptide(L)'
;MYLIKTEVGRGYSVEYPEFEGYGCGMINGFYLHLAECVREYFEALVKEDRHNICRCRFSVDGSEDTVAVTVALTLRRGGKKLSEKALIHRWRLWMGKGWAITT
;
A
#
# COMPACT_ATOMS: atom_id res chain seq x y z
N MET A 1 -7.42 -6.23 13.87
CA MET A 1 -7.56 -4.76 13.70
C MET A 1 -6.40 -4.25 12.85
N TYR A 2 -6.58 -3.18 12.08
CA TYR A 2 -5.49 -2.55 11.33
C TYR A 2 -5.55 -1.03 11.45
N LEU A 3 -4.39 -0.40 11.30
CA LEU A 3 -4.25 1.05 11.18
C LEU A 3 -3.75 1.39 9.78
N ILE A 4 -4.20 2.51 9.23
CA ILE A 4 -3.59 3.05 8.00
C ILE A 4 -2.57 4.11 8.42
N LYS A 5 -1.31 3.88 8.06
CA LYS A 5 -0.25 4.89 8.11
C LYS A 5 -0.22 5.64 6.80
N THR A 6 0.18 6.91 6.87
CA THR A 6 0.28 7.76 5.68
C THR A 6 1.59 8.51 5.71
N GLU A 7 2.37 8.36 4.66
CA GLU A 7 3.54 9.15 4.37
C GLU A 7 3.21 10.20 3.31
N VAL A 8 3.66 11.43 3.54
CA VAL A 8 3.38 12.56 2.65
C VAL A 8 4.70 13.19 2.25
N GLY A 9 4.90 13.34 0.95
CA GLY A 9 5.99 14.11 0.39
C GLY A 9 5.48 15.20 -0.53
N ARG A 10 6.41 15.93 -1.15
CA ARG A 10 6.05 16.96 -2.12
C ARG A 10 5.41 16.29 -3.34
N GLY A 11 4.14 16.59 -3.60
CA GLY A 11 3.43 16.07 -4.77
C GLY A 11 3.01 14.60 -4.66
N TYR A 12 3.16 13.96 -3.50
CA TYR A 12 2.69 12.59 -3.34
C TYR A 12 2.19 12.24 -1.93
N SER A 13 1.36 11.20 -1.84
CA SER A 13 1.01 10.54 -0.58
C SER A 13 1.00 9.02 -0.76
N VAL A 14 1.53 8.30 0.22
CA VAL A 14 1.57 6.84 0.26
C VAL A 14 0.94 6.38 1.57
N GLU A 15 -0.24 5.78 1.49
CA GLU A 15 -0.83 5.06 2.62
C GLU A 15 -0.20 3.66 2.72
N TYR A 16 -0.30 2.97 3.86
CA TYR A 16 -0.07 1.53 3.97
C TYR A 16 -0.69 0.97 5.26
N PRO A 17 -1.12 -0.30 5.28
CA PRO A 17 -1.71 -0.90 6.47
C PRO A 17 -0.65 -1.38 7.45
N GLU A 18 -0.93 -1.21 8.74
CA GLU A 18 -0.24 -1.86 9.85
C GLU A 18 -1.24 -2.76 10.59
N PHE A 19 -0.99 -4.06 10.55
CA PHE A 19 -1.83 -5.07 11.18
C PHE A 19 -1.38 -5.33 12.61
N GLU A 20 -2.36 -5.47 13.50
CA GLU A 20 -2.14 -5.84 14.90
C GLU A 20 -2.53 -7.30 15.15
N GLY A 21 -1.82 -7.94 16.09
CA GLY A 21 -2.11 -9.30 16.54
C GLY A 21 -1.04 -10.32 16.19
N TYR A 22 -1.35 -11.60 16.43
CA TYR A 22 -0.40 -12.69 16.29
C TYR A 22 0.07 -12.87 14.83
N GLY A 23 1.39 -13.08 14.65
CA GLY A 23 1.98 -13.42 13.37
C GLY A 23 2.04 -12.27 12.34
N CYS A 24 1.71 -11.04 12.72
CA CYS A 24 1.59 -9.90 11.78
C CYS A 24 2.94 -9.37 11.25
N GLY A 25 4.07 -9.81 11.80
CA GLY A 25 5.39 -9.31 11.38
C GLY A 25 5.67 -9.49 9.88
N MET A 26 5.26 -10.62 9.29
CA MET A 26 5.49 -10.89 7.87
C MET A 26 4.63 -10.00 6.96
N ILE A 27 3.34 -9.88 7.25
CA ILE A 27 2.43 -9.05 6.47
C ILE A 27 2.78 -7.56 6.61
N ASN A 28 3.14 -7.10 7.81
CA ASN A 28 3.59 -5.72 8.04
C ASN A 28 4.91 -5.43 7.32
N GLY A 29 5.89 -6.35 7.39
CA GLY A 29 7.16 -6.19 6.68
C GLY A 29 6.99 -6.10 5.17
N PHE A 30 6.08 -6.90 4.60
CA PHE A 30 5.74 -6.82 3.18
C PHE A 30 5.16 -5.45 2.79
N TYR A 31 4.18 -4.95 3.55
CA TYR A 31 3.53 -3.67 3.21
C TYR A 31 4.40 -2.45 3.48
N LEU A 32 5.26 -2.51 4.51
CA LEU A 32 6.26 -1.49 4.75
C LEU A 32 7.24 -1.41 3.57
N HIS A 33 7.80 -2.54 3.14
CA HIS A 33 8.71 -2.57 2.00
C HIS A 33 8.04 -2.10 0.69
N LEU A 34 6.79 -2.52 0.45
CA LEU A 34 6.03 -2.07 -0.71
C LEU A 34 5.78 -0.56 -0.69
N ALA A 35 5.47 0.01 0.49
CA ALA A 35 5.31 1.45 0.66
C ALA A 35 6.60 2.21 0.35
N GLU A 36 7.75 1.71 0.81
CA GLU A 36 9.07 2.27 0.50
C GLU A 36 9.34 2.29 -1.01
N CYS A 37 9.12 1.17 -1.71
CA CYS A 37 9.30 1.11 -3.16
C CYS A 37 8.38 2.09 -3.90
N VAL A 38 7.12 2.22 -3.47
CA VAL A 38 6.16 3.15 -4.08
C VAL A 38 6.58 4.61 -3.81
N ARG A 39 7.06 4.92 -2.61
CA ARG A 39 7.57 6.25 -2.25
C ARG A 39 8.72 6.64 -3.15
N GLU A 40 9.72 5.78 -3.31
CA GLU A 40 10.88 6.04 -4.18
C GLU A 40 10.47 6.26 -5.63
N TYR A 41 9.53 5.44 -6.13
CA TYR A 41 8.97 5.60 -7.47
C TYR A 41 8.26 6.95 -7.65
N PHE A 42 7.42 7.35 -6.69
CA PHE A 42 6.74 8.64 -6.73
C PHE A 42 7.69 9.83 -6.62
N GLU A 43 8.74 9.72 -5.79
CA GLU A 43 9.78 10.74 -5.70
C GLU A 43 10.49 10.96 -7.03
N ALA A 44 10.80 9.89 -7.76
CA ALA A 44 11.37 10.00 -9.10
C ALA A 44 10.42 10.74 -10.06
N LEU A 45 9.14 10.34 -10.11
CA LEU A 45 8.13 10.97 -10.97
C LEU A 45 7.92 12.46 -10.67
N VAL A 46 7.92 12.86 -9.40
CA VAL A 46 7.73 14.27 -9.03
C VAL A 46 9.00 15.09 -9.29
N LYS A 47 10.20 14.50 -9.14
CA LYS A 47 11.46 15.15 -9.51
C LYS A 47 11.54 15.42 -11.01
N GLU A 48 11.04 14.49 -11.83
CA GLU A 48 10.98 14.65 -13.30
C GLU A 48 9.97 15.72 -13.73
N ASP A 49 8.79 15.79 -13.10
CA ASP A 49 7.82 16.84 -13.35
C ASP A 49 7.07 17.26 -12.08
N ARG A 50 7.30 18.50 -11.66
CA ARG A 50 6.68 19.13 -10.49
C ARG A 50 5.15 19.25 -10.56
N HIS A 51 4.54 19.07 -11.72
CA HIS A 51 3.08 19.09 -11.89
C HIS A 51 2.45 17.71 -11.66
N ASN A 52 3.26 16.67 -11.43
CA ASN A 52 2.78 15.35 -11.05
C ASN A 52 2.24 15.37 -9.62
N ILE A 53 1.09 14.73 -9.44
CA ILE A 53 0.47 14.45 -8.15
C ILE A 53 0.21 12.95 -8.11
N CYS A 54 0.93 12.25 -7.23
CA CYS A 54 0.87 10.81 -7.09
C CYS A 54 0.13 10.43 -5.81
N ARG A 55 -0.68 9.37 -5.84
CA ARG A 55 -1.33 8.83 -4.64
C ARG A 55 -1.27 7.31 -4.65
N CYS A 56 -0.91 6.74 -3.53
CA CYS A 56 -1.04 5.31 -3.26
C CYS A 56 -1.98 5.15 -2.08
N ARG A 57 -3.05 4.37 -2.27
CA ARG A 57 -4.06 4.07 -1.26
C ARG A 57 -4.10 2.58 -0.99
N PHE A 58 -4.24 2.23 0.27
CA PHE A 58 -4.42 0.86 0.69
C PHE A 58 -5.79 0.71 1.32
N SER A 59 -6.56 -0.26 0.85
CA SER A 59 -7.77 -0.71 1.53
C SER A 59 -7.61 -2.15 1.96
N VAL A 60 -8.14 -2.46 3.13
CA VAL A 60 -8.14 -3.81 3.70
C VAL A 60 -9.60 -4.22 3.85
N ASP A 61 -9.94 -5.39 3.36
CA ASP A 61 -11.23 -6.04 3.53
C ASP A 61 -11.01 -7.47 4.07
N GLY A 62 -11.95 -8.02 4.83
CA GLY A 62 -11.89 -9.39 5.34
C GLY A 62 -12.11 -9.56 6.84
N SER A 63 -11.64 -10.68 7.36
CA SER A 63 -11.82 -11.18 8.73
C SER A 63 -10.49 -11.27 9.48
N GLU A 64 -10.53 -11.76 10.72
CA GLU A 64 -9.35 -11.92 11.59
C GLU A 64 -8.31 -12.90 11.03
N ASP A 65 -8.73 -13.85 10.20
CA ASP A 65 -7.90 -14.94 9.68
C ASP A 65 -7.68 -14.87 8.16
N THR A 66 -8.41 -14.00 7.44
CA THR A 66 -8.28 -13.81 6.00
C THR A 66 -8.46 -12.35 5.65
N VAL A 67 -7.48 -11.73 4.99
CA VAL A 67 -7.58 -10.34 4.54
C VAL A 67 -7.25 -10.21 3.06
N ALA A 68 -8.01 -9.39 2.36
CA ALA A 68 -7.72 -8.90 1.03
C ALA A 68 -7.28 -7.44 1.13
N VAL A 69 -6.07 -7.15 0.64
CA VAL A 69 -5.54 -5.79 0.61
C VAL A 69 -5.47 -5.33 -0.82
N THR A 70 -6.16 -4.23 -1.11
CA THR A 70 -6.09 -3.56 -2.42
C THR A 70 -5.11 -2.41 -2.33
N VAL A 71 -4.18 -2.34 -3.27
CA VAL A 71 -3.20 -1.27 -3.44
C VAL A 71 -3.55 -0.51 -4.71
N ALA A 72 -3.98 0.74 -4.58
CA ALA A 72 -4.38 1.59 -5.70
C ALA A 72 -3.39 2.74 -5.89
N LEU A 73 -2.77 2.81 -7.06
CA LEU A 73 -1.85 3.86 -7.49
C LEU A 73 -2.57 4.78 -8.46
N THR A 74 -2.56 6.08 -8.20
CA THR A 74 -3.12 7.11 -9.08
C THR A 74 -2.05 8.13 -9.41
N LEU A 75 -1.86 8.42 -10.69
CA LEU A 75 -1.05 9.54 -11.17
C LEU A 75 -1.94 10.60 -11.80
N ARG A 76 -1.77 11.84 -11.37
CA ARG A 76 -2.38 13.03 -11.99
C ARG A 76 -1.30 14.00 -12.44
N ARG A 77 -1.57 14.75 -13.50
CA ARG A 77 -0.72 15.85 -13.99
C ARG A 77 -1.59 17.03 -14.38
N GLY A 78 -1.32 18.20 -13.81
CA GLY A 78 -2.13 19.40 -14.08
C GLY A 78 -3.64 19.19 -13.81
N GLY A 79 -3.97 18.45 -12.75
CA GLY A 79 -5.36 18.12 -12.36
C GLY A 79 -6.01 16.96 -13.11
N LYS A 80 -5.45 16.51 -14.25
CA LYS A 80 -5.99 15.39 -15.04
C LYS A 80 -5.44 14.06 -14.56
N LYS A 81 -6.29 13.02 -14.47
CA LYS A 81 -5.87 11.64 -14.18
C LYS A 81 -5.19 11.04 -15.41
N LEU A 82 -3.92 10.68 -15.29
CA LEU A 82 -3.13 10.08 -16.36
C LEU A 82 -3.20 8.55 -16.31
N SER A 83 -3.13 7.99 -15.10
CA SER A 83 -3.19 6.54 -14.92
C SER A 83 -3.75 6.17 -13.56
N GLU A 84 -4.32 4.97 -13.52
CA GLU A 84 -4.78 4.31 -12.31
C GLU A 84 -4.47 2.82 -12.45
N LYS A 85 -3.82 2.24 -11.45
CA LYS A 85 -3.54 0.81 -11.37
C LYS A 85 -3.95 0.32 -9.98
N ALA A 86 -4.55 -0.87 -9.93
CA ALA A 86 -4.89 -1.52 -8.67
C ALA A 86 -4.34 -2.95 -8.66
N LEU A 87 -3.81 -3.38 -7.53
CA LEU A 87 -3.37 -4.73 -7.25
C LEU A 87 -4.09 -5.24 -5.99
N ILE A 88 -4.48 -6.51 -5.98
CA ILE A 88 -5.14 -7.12 -4.83
C ILE A 88 -4.27 -8.29 -4.35
N HIS A 89 -3.89 -8.27 -3.07
CA HIS A 89 -3.19 -9.35 -2.41
C HIS A 89 -4.10 -10.00 -1.38
N ARG A 90 -4.22 -11.32 -1.41
CA ARG A 90 -4.96 -12.08 -0.40
C ARG A 90 -4.00 -12.73 0.57
N TRP A 91 -4.26 -12.59 1.85
CA TRP A 91 -3.51 -13.16 2.95
C TRP A 91 -4.40 -14.04 3.81
N ARG A 92 -3.82 -15.13 4.31
CA ARG A 92 -4.47 -16.02 5.27
C ARG A 92 -3.55 -16.29 6.45
N LEU A 93 -4.11 -16.25 7.66
CA LEU A 93 -3.45 -16.65 8.89
C LEU A 93 -3.48 -18.17 9.02
N TRP A 94 -2.29 -18.76 9.16
CA TRP A 94 -2.14 -20.19 9.44
C TRP A 94 -1.71 -20.38 10.89
N MET A 95 -2.51 -21.13 11.66
CA MET A 95 -2.23 -21.43 13.07
C MET A 95 -0.82 -22.01 13.23
N GLY A 96 0.00 -21.36 14.06
CA GLY A 96 1.40 -21.74 14.30
C GLY A 96 2.41 -21.39 13.20
N LYS A 97 1.99 -20.80 12.08
CA LYS A 97 2.87 -20.40 10.96
C LYS A 97 2.82 -18.91 10.60
N GLY A 98 1.82 -18.18 11.09
CA GLY A 98 1.64 -16.75 10.82
C GLY A 98 0.90 -16.48 9.51
N TRP A 99 0.96 -15.25 9.03
CA TRP A 99 0.29 -14.82 7.80
C TRP A 99 1.07 -15.21 6.55
N ALA A 100 0.37 -15.69 5.53
CA ALA A 100 0.96 -16.00 4.21
C ALA A 100 0.08 -15.48 3.07
N ILE A 101 0.71 -15.03 1.98
CA ILE A 101 0.02 -14.69 0.73
C ILE A 101 -0.56 -15.96 0.12
N THR A 102 -1.81 -15.88 -0.32
CA THR A 102 -2.55 -17.00 -0.93
C THR A 102 -2.89 -16.78 -2.40
N THR A 103 -2.59 -15.57 -2.93
CA THR A 103 -2.96 -15.05 -4.27
C THR A 103 -4.46 -15.06 -4.58
#